data_AF-A0A352B1V9-F1
#
_entry.id   AF-A0A352B1V9-F1
#
_cell.length_a   1.000
_cell.length_b   1.000
_cell.length_c   1.000
_cell.angle_alpha   90.00
_cell.angle_beta   90.00
_cell.angle_gamma   90.00
#
_symmetry.space_group_name_H-M   'P 1'
#
loop_
_entity.id
_entity.type
_entity.pdbx_description
1 polymer ?
#
loop_
_entity_poly.entity_id
_entity_poly.type
_entity_poly.pdbx_seq_one_letter_code
_entity_poly.pdbx_strand_id
1 'polypeptide(L)' 'MAEIAIVMGSDSDWRIMQQAHDVIQEFGLSCEVEVLSAHRTPEKMLGWAKQA' A
#
# COMPACT_ATOMS: atom_id res chain seq x y z
N MET A 1 0.94 -8.71 15.77
CA MET A 1 1.91 -8.47 14.68
C MET A 1 1.63 -7.09 14.14
N ALA A 2 2.65 -6.32 13.74
CA ALA A 2 2.39 -5.06 13.05
C ALA A 2 1.89 -5.40 11.64
N GLU A 3 0.70 -4.89 11.29
CA GLU A 3 0.19 -4.97 9.92
C GLU A 3 0.84 -3.85 9.10
N ILE A 4 1.59 -4.22 8.06
CA ILE A 4 2.25 -3.28 7.17
C ILE A 4 1.43 -3.19 5.89
N ALA A 5 1.15 -1.98 5.42
CA ALA A 5 0.49 -1.75 4.14
C ALA A 5 1.33 -0.81 3.27
N ILE A 6 1.49 -1.18 2.00
CA ILE A 6 2.06 -0.33 0.96
C ILE A 6 0.91 0.22 0.13
N VAL A 7 0.72 1.52 0.20
CA VAL A 7 -0.37 2.20 -0.51
C VAL A 7 0.21 3.10 -1.59
N MET A 8 -0.39 3.08 -2.78
CA MET A 8 0.02 3.94 -3.89
C MET A 8 -1.16 4.54 -4.65
N GLY A 9 -0.92 5.64 -5.36
CA GLY A 9 -1.98 6.38 -6.06
C GLY A 9 -2.34 5.79 -7.42
N SER A 10 -1.41 5.07 -8.05
CA SER A 10 -1.59 4.34 -9.30
C SER A 10 -0.77 3.04 -9.32
N ASP A 11 -1.25 2.06 -10.08
CA ASP A 11 -0.49 0.86 -10.46
C ASP A 11 0.88 1.16 -11.09
N SER A 12 1.00 2.24 -11.86
CA SER A 12 2.27 2.70 -12.43
C SER A 12 3.33 3.02 -11.37
N ASP A 13 2.91 3.37 -10.14
CA ASP A 13 3.83 3.66 -9.03
C ASP A 13 4.52 2.39 -8.51
N TRP A 14 3.99 1.20 -8.82
CA TRP A 14 4.56 -0.09 -8.40
C TRP A 14 6.02 -0.28 -8.82
N ARG A 15 6.42 0.31 -9.95
CA ARG A 15 7.81 0.32 -10.40
C ARG A 15 8.77 0.86 -9.33
N ILE A 16 8.32 1.81 -8.51
CA ILE A 16 9.09 2.38 -7.40
C ILE A 16 8.73 1.68 -6.09
N MET A 17 7.43 1.51 -5.81
CA MET A 17 6.95 1.01 -4.51
C MET A 17 7.34 -0.44 -4.21
N GLN A 18 7.65 -1.26 -5.23
CA GLN A 18 8.13 -2.63 -5.02
C GLN A 18 9.41 -2.70 -4.17
N GLN A 19 10.24 -1.65 -4.18
CA GLN A 19 11.45 -1.59 -3.35
C GLN A 19 11.14 -1.66 -1.85
N ALA A 20 10.02 -1.06 -1.43
CA ALA A 20 9.57 -1.16 -0.04
C ALA A 20 9.07 -2.59 0.29
N HIS A 21 8.35 -3.22 -0.65
CA HIS A 21 7.89 -4.60 -0.51
C HIS A 21 9.07 -5.56 -0.37
N ASP A 22 10.11 -5.41 -1.19
CA ASP A 22 11.28 -6.28 -1.16
C ASP A 22 12.02 -6.21 0.17
N VAL A 23 12.20 -5.01 0.73
CA VAL A 23 12.78 -4.82 2.07
C VAL A 23 11.95 -5.49 3.15
N ILE A 24 10.61 -5.39 3.08
CA ILE A 24 9.71 -6.06 4.04
C ILE A 24 9.88 -7.58 3.96
N GLN A 25 9.97 -8.14 2.75
CA GLN A 25 10.20 -9.57 2.53
C GLN A 25 11.57 -10.03 3.05
N GLU A 26 12.62 -9.22 2.90
CA GLU A 26 13.96 -9.51 3.44
C GLU A 26 13.95 -9.67 4.96
N PHE A 27 13.09 -8.94 5.67
CA PHE A 27 12.88 -9.08 7.11
C PHE A 27 11.95 -10.24 7.50
N GLY A 28 11.46 -11.02 6.53
CA GLY A 28 10.52 -12.12 6.77
C GLY A 28 9.14 -11.64 7.22
N LEU A 29 8.79 -10.40 6.89
CA LEU A 29 7.51 -9.78 7.23
C LEU A 29 6.55 -9.83 6.03
N SER A 30 5.25 -9.75 6.32
CA SER A 30 4.20 -9.65 5.32
C SER A 30 3.65 -8.22 5.23
N CYS A 31 3.24 -7.80 4.03
CA CYS A 31 2.51 -6.56 3.85
C CYS A 31 1.36 -6.69 2.83
N GLU A 32 0.30 -5.91 3.04
CA GLU A 32 -0.73 -5.66 2.05
C GLU A 32 -0.25 -4.61 1.04
N VAL A 33 -0.68 -4.72 -0.23
CA VAL A 33 -0.38 -3.74 -1.27
C VAL A 33 -1.70 -3.28 -1.89
N GLU A 34 -1.98 -1.98 -1.84
CA GLU A 34 -3.25 -1.42 -2.34
C GLU A 34 -3.06 -0.15 -3.18
N VAL A 35 -3.93 0.01 -4.17
CA VAL A 35 -4.03 1.24 -4.98
C VAL A 35 -5.17 2.10 -4.44
N LEU A 36 -4.82 3.19 -3.78
CA LEU A 36 -5.74 4.16 -3.15
C LEU A 36 -5.39 5.58 -3.62
N SER A 37 -6.01 6.02 -4.71
CA SER A 37 -5.83 7.39 -5.19
C SER A 37 -6.64 8.37 -4.35
N ALA A 38 -5.97 9.29 -3.66
CA ALA A 38 -6.63 10.37 -2.92
C ALA A 38 -7.50 11.28 -3.81
N HIS A 39 -7.13 11.45 -5.09
CA HIS A 39 -7.83 12.33 -6.03
C HIS A 39 -8.85 11.61 -6.91
N ARG A 40 -8.53 10.39 -7.38
CA ARG A 40 -9.41 9.66 -8.32
C ARG A 40 -10.45 8.80 -7.60
N THR A 41 -10.11 8.28 -6.42
CA THR A 41 -10.98 7.37 -5.65
C THR A 41 -10.97 7.74 -4.15
N PRO A 42 -11.34 8.99 -3.78
CA PRO A 42 -11.26 9.48 -2.40
C PRO A 42 -12.11 8.65 -1.43
N GLU A 43 -13.28 8.17 -1.85
CA GLU A 43 -14.15 7.35 -1.00
C GLU A 43 -13.55 5.97 -0.69
N LYS A 44 -12.92 5.31 -1.67
CA LYS A 44 -12.18 4.04 -1.44
C LYS A 44 -11.04 4.28 -0.45
N MET A 45 -10.26 5.34 -0.66
CA MET A 45 -9.14 5.69 0.21
C MET A 45 -9.61 5.95 1.64
N LEU A 46 -10.63 6.78 1.84
CA LEU A 46 -11.19 7.07 3.16
C LEU A 46 -11.84 5.84 3.81
N GLY A 47 -12.47 4.97 3.01
CA GLY A 47 -13.07 3.73 3.49
C GLY A 47 -12.01 2.77 4.03
N TRP A 48 -10.94 2.56 3.26
CA TRP A 48 -9.81 1.73 3.67
C TRP A 48 -9.10 2.33 4.90
N ALA A 49 -8.82 3.64 4.90
CA ALA A 49 -8.12 4.30 6.01
C ALA A 49 -8.89 4.28 7.34
N LYS A 50 -10.21 4.11 7.32
CA LYS A 50 -11.04 3.94 8.53
C LYS A 50 -11.02 2.52 9.09
N GLN A 51 -10.59 1.55 8.28
CA GLN A 51 -10.51 0.13 8.65
C GLN A 51 -9.08 -0.28 9.05
N ALA A 52 -8.10 0.58 8.75
CA ALA A 52 -6.70 0.43 9.13
C ALA A 52 -6.43 0.71 10.62
#